data_AF-A0A914J8Q3-F1
#
_entry.id   AF-A0A914J8Q3-F1
#
_cell.length_a   1.000
_cell.length_b   1.000
_cell.length_c   1.000
_cell.angle_alpha   90.00
_cell.angle_beta   90.00
_cell.angle_gamma   90.00
#
_symmetry.space_group_name_H-M   'P 1'
#
loop_
_entity.id
_entity.type
_entity.pdbx_description
1 polymer ?
#
loop_
_entity_poly.entity_id
_entity_poly.type
_entity_poly.pdbx_seq_one_letter_code
_entity_poly.pdbx_strand_id
1 'polypeptide(L)'
;MPNFDCIEKPLSRLFNVYGRFVTKNPYLFIVFPVLISGFFSLGFLTLEPITDAIYLFTPVGAPSKVERQIIHDLWPLTNGSYIPGRAVTQSREVQLTIRAKDDGNVLLKPYSEAIHRLDQFIQNRIRIIHDGRKYKYADLCLQWRNEGCPGAKHIQAISEFYQKGYNITYPTLKIGSFSGYIGSSLGGVAVGRDKSNRLVLASAKAWLLVYHLRFYPSDISYISGLWEKSFEAAMKEYKDPYLDITFFHSQSLAEELKRNADSLIPRFAFAFSILMAFSVLCSMATVSGTVYVDWVLSKPIVAVLGVCNAGMGIGTSIGLLSMAGFPYNDIVGVMPFLIVAVGVDNMFLMVAALRRTNRLHPPDIRLGECMSDAAISMFITSLTDAFSFGVGTITSIPAVQIFCVYTCGAMIVTFLYQITFFTAILGLFTRWESENRHCVFFQETISANDREYSSIFEKIFWLGSRADKKPQKESAASYFFQNWFAPILMQPVVKILTLVWYIVYVIFAIHGCLQIKEGLEPVNLLVEDSYAVPHYHVLENYFWQYGAVVQ
;
A
#
# COMPACT_ATOMS: atom_id res chain seq x y z
N MET A 1 47.46 -10.81 4.58
CA MET A 1 46.33 -10.02 4.04
C MET A 1 46.30 -8.70 4.77
N PRO A 2 46.28 -7.53 4.10
CA PRO A 2 46.13 -6.25 4.80
C PRO A 2 44.78 -6.25 5.54
N ASN A 3 44.80 -6.04 6.86
CA ASN A 3 43.59 -5.97 7.68
C ASN A 3 42.86 -4.67 7.35
N PHE A 4 41.76 -4.76 6.60
CA PHE A 4 40.85 -3.65 6.35
C PHE A 4 39.93 -3.35 7.57
N ASP A 5 40.22 -3.92 8.74
CA ASP A 5 39.43 -3.83 9.97
C ASP A 5 39.49 -2.47 10.69
N CYS A 6 39.90 -1.40 10.02
CA CYS A 6 40.05 -0.07 10.63
C CYS A 6 38.73 0.48 11.19
N ILE A 7 37.59 0.06 10.63
CA ILE A 7 36.24 0.49 11.04
C ILE A 7 35.56 -0.58 11.90
N GLU A 8 35.70 -1.86 11.54
CA GLU A 8 35.02 -2.96 12.22
C GLU A 8 35.50 -3.16 13.67
N LYS A 9 36.81 -3.18 13.91
CA LYS A 9 37.37 -3.36 15.26
C LYS A 9 36.96 -2.28 16.26
N PRO A 10 37.07 -0.97 15.97
CA PRO A 10 36.63 0.05 16.92
C PRO A 10 35.12 0.01 17.14
N LEU A 11 34.32 -0.25 16.10
CA LEU A 11 32.87 -0.33 16.20
C LEU A 11 32.44 -1.55 17.03
N SER A 12 33.08 -2.70 16.84
CA SER A 12 32.90 -3.93 17.64
C SER A 12 33.20 -3.68 19.11
N ARG A 13 34.32 -2.99 19.42
CA ARG A 13 34.67 -2.61 20.80
C ARG A 13 33.64 -1.66 21.40
N LEU A 14 33.16 -0.68 20.64
CA LEU A 14 32.12 0.25 21.08
C LEU A 14 30.84 -0.49 21.44
N PHE A 15 30.36 -1.38 20.56
CA PHE A 15 29.16 -2.18 20.83
C PHE A 15 29.34 -3.18 21.97
N ASN A 16 30.56 -3.71 22.18
CA ASN A 16 30.86 -4.55 23.33
C ASN A 16 30.72 -3.79 24.65
N VAL A 17 31.34 -2.61 24.73
CA VAL A 17 31.25 -1.73 25.92
C VAL A 17 29.82 -1.28 26.15
N TYR A 18 29.12 -0.91 25.07
CA TYR A 18 27.72 -0.49 25.13
C TYR A 18 26.80 -1.63 25.60
N GLY A 19 26.95 -2.85 25.07
CA GLY A 19 26.17 -4.02 25.50
C GLY A 19 26.35 -4.33 27.00
N ARG A 20 27.59 -4.23 27.51
CA ARG A 20 27.87 -4.35 28.95
C ARG A 20 27.18 -3.26 29.77
N PHE A 21 27.21 -2.01 29.28
CA PHE A 21 26.57 -0.87 29.94
C PHE A 21 25.05 -1.03 30.03
N VAL A 22 24.39 -1.39 28.92
CA VAL A 22 22.95 -1.64 28.87
C VAL A 22 22.57 -2.79 29.80
N THR A 23 23.37 -3.87 29.83
CA THR A 23 23.11 -5.00 30.72
C THR A 23 23.14 -4.58 32.18
N LYS A 24 24.03 -3.66 32.58
CA LYS A 24 24.12 -3.18 33.97
C LYS A 24 22.90 -2.36 34.38
N ASN A 25 22.35 -1.54 33.47
CA ASN A 25 21.24 -0.62 33.73
C ASN A 25 20.00 -0.89 32.85
N PRO A 26 19.42 -2.11 32.85
CA PRO A 26 18.43 -2.51 31.84
C PRO A 26 17.10 -1.74 31.95
N TYR A 27 16.65 -1.42 33.17
CA TYR A 27 15.35 -0.76 33.39
C TYR A 27 15.27 0.63 32.74
N LEU A 28 16.37 1.39 32.76
CA LEU A 28 16.42 2.71 32.12
C LEU A 28 16.17 2.60 30.61
N PHE A 29 16.83 1.64 29.97
CA PHE A 29 16.72 1.38 28.52
C PHE A 29 15.43 0.70 28.10
N ILE A 30 14.61 0.23 29.04
CA ILE A 30 13.26 -0.29 28.76
C ILE A 30 12.22 0.82 28.95
N VAL A 31 12.25 1.52 30.08
CA VAL A 31 11.25 2.53 30.42
C VAL A 31 11.33 3.72 29.49
N PHE A 32 12.54 4.19 29.15
CA PHE A 32 12.70 5.40 28.34
C PHE A 32 12.16 5.23 26.90
N PRO A 33 12.50 4.18 26.13
CA PRO A 33 11.87 3.95 24.82
C PRO A 33 10.35 3.76 24.87
N VAL A 34 9.82 3.09 25.91
CA VAL A 34 8.37 2.91 26.08
C VAL A 34 7.67 4.25 26.31
N LEU A 35 8.23 5.13 27.14
CA LEU A 35 7.69 6.47 27.37
C LEU A 35 7.77 7.35 26.13
N ILE A 36 8.90 7.32 25.42
CA ILE A 36 9.06 8.02 24.13
C ILE A 36 8.01 7.54 23.13
N SER A 37 7.84 6.23 23.01
CA SER A 37 6.86 5.66 22.09
C SER A 37 5.45 6.07 22.45
N GLY A 38 5.09 6.05 23.75
CA GLY A 38 3.81 6.54 24.24
C GLY A 38 3.58 8.03 23.95
N PHE A 39 4.60 8.88 24.15
CA PHE A 39 4.52 10.32 23.86
C PHE A 39 4.32 10.59 22.37
N PHE A 40 5.16 10.04 21.49
CA PHE A 40 5.03 10.27 20.05
C PHE A 40 3.79 9.61 19.46
N SER A 41 3.26 8.54 20.06
CA SER A 41 1.98 7.95 19.64
C SER A 41 0.80 8.91 19.79
N LEU A 42 0.89 9.99 20.57
CA LEU A 42 -0.11 11.07 20.57
C LEU A 42 -0.20 11.80 19.22
N GLY A 43 0.86 11.73 18.41
CA GLY A 43 0.89 12.27 17.06
C GLY A 43 -0.12 11.65 16.10
N PHE A 44 -0.64 10.45 16.39
CA PHE A 44 -1.74 9.89 15.59
C PHE A 44 -3.01 10.76 15.63
N LEU A 45 -3.17 11.62 16.65
CA LEU A 45 -4.31 12.55 16.75
C LEU A 45 -4.19 13.73 15.77
N THR A 46 -2.99 14.05 15.31
CA THR A 46 -2.71 15.14 14.35
C THR A 46 -2.58 14.64 12.92
N LEU A 47 -2.98 13.39 12.66
CA LEU A 47 -2.81 12.75 11.37
C LEU A 47 -3.85 13.28 10.37
N GLU A 48 -3.37 14.02 9.38
CA GLU A 48 -4.17 14.52 8.26
C GLU A 48 -3.87 13.70 6.99
N PRO A 49 -4.80 12.84 6.54
CA PRO A 49 -4.61 12.05 5.32
C PRO A 49 -4.92 12.88 4.08
N ILE A 50 -3.99 12.88 3.11
CA ILE A 50 -4.25 13.37 1.75
C ILE A 50 -4.77 12.21 0.91
N THR A 51 -5.96 12.39 0.31
CA THR A 51 -6.61 11.37 -0.53
C THR A 51 -6.70 11.77 -2.01
N ASP A 52 -6.21 12.95 -2.38
CA ASP A 52 -6.28 13.42 -3.78
C ASP A 52 -5.34 12.59 -4.67
N ALA A 53 -5.92 11.70 -5.46
CA ALA A 53 -5.19 10.84 -6.39
C ALA A 53 -4.41 11.64 -7.43
N ILE A 54 -4.92 12.79 -7.90
CA ILE A 54 -4.21 13.60 -8.89
C ILE A 54 -2.93 14.15 -8.28
N TYR A 55 -3.02 14.73 -7.08
CA TYR A 55 -1.83 15.22 -6.38
C TYR A 55 -0.82 14.10 -6.11
N LEU A 56 -1.29 12.96 -5.59
CA LEU A 56 -0.46 11.85 -5.12
C LEU A 56 0.30 11.13 -6.25
N PHE A 57 -0.33 10.92 -7.40
CA PHE A 57 0.22 10.10 -8.49
C PHE A 57 0.81 10.91 -9.65
N THR A 58 0.74 12.24 -9.62
CA THR A 58 1.37 13.08 -10.65
C THR A 58 2.58 13.86 -10.11
N PRO A 59 3.65 14.04 -10.91
CA PRO A 59 4.85 14.71 -10.43
C PRO A 59 4.59 16.12 -9.87
N VAL A 60 5.27 16.53 -8.80
CA VAL A 60 5.07 17.85 -8.15
C VAL A 60 5.26 19.00 -9.15
N GLY A 61 6.34 18.96 -9.93
CA GLY A 61 6.71 19.99 -10.91
C GLY A 61 6.31 19.65 -12.35
N ALA A 62 5.25 18.86 -12.56
CA ALA A 62 4.84 18.48 -13.90
C ALA A 62 4.40 19.72 -14.73
N PRO A 63 4.87 19.89 -15.98
CA PRO A 63 4.39 20.95 -16.88
C PRO A 63 2.86 20.95 -17.03
N SER A 64 2.24 19.77 -17.02
CA SER A 64 0.78 19.62 -17.08
C SER A 64 0.05 20.27 -15.90
N LYS A 65 0.65 20.37 -14.70
CA LYS A 65 0.07 21.10 -13.57
C LYS A 65 0.09 22.60 -13.81
N VAL A 66 1.17 23.11 -14.40
CA VAL A 66 1.32 24.53 -14.74
C VAL A 66 0.34 24.90 -15.86
N GLU A 67 0.28 24.11 -16.92
CA GLU A 67 -0.69 24.28 -18.02
C GLU A 67 -2.12 24.24 -17.50
N ARG A 68 -2.45 23.28 -16.63
CA ARG A 68 -3.74 23.20 -15.95
C ARG A 68 -4.05 24.47 -15.17
N GLN A 69 -3.09 25.00 -14.42
CA GLN A 69 -3.28 26.22 -13.64
C GLN A 69 -3.52 27.44 -14.55
N ILE A 70 -2.73 27.58 -15.62
CA ILE A 70 -2.93 28.63 -16.63
C ILE A 70 -4.32 28.54 -17.25
N ILE A 71 -4.83 27.34 -17.52
CA ILE A 71 -6.18 27.15 -18.06
C ILE A 71 -7.25 27.58 -17.06
N HIS A 72 -7.05 27.30 -15.76
CA HIS A 72 -7.97 27.75 -14.70
C HIS A 72 -7.97 29.25 -14.49
N ASP A 73 -6.81 29.88 -14.60
CA ASP A 73 -6.68 31.35 -14.51
C ASP A 73 -7.24 32.03 -15.78
N LEU A 74 -6.95 31.42 -16.94
CA LEU A 74 -7.50 31.63 -18.29
C LEU A 74 -9.02 31.73 -18.32
N TRP A 75 -9.61 30.62 -17.91
CA TRP A 75 -11.01 30.27 -18.11
C TRP A 75 -11.57 29.65 -16.84
N PRO A 76 -11.77 30.48 -15.80
CA PRO A 76 -12.28 29.98 -14.53
C PRO A 76 -13.66 29.36 -14.74
N LEU A 77 -13.80 28.12 -14.29
CA LEU A 77 -15.06 27.38 -14.30
C LEU A 77 -15.95 27.89 -13.17
N THR A 78 -16.50 29.08 -13.35
CA THR A 78 -17.50 29.67 -12.45
C THR A 78 -18.91 29.27 -12.85
N ASN A 79 -19.85 29.34 -11.91
CA ASN A 79 -21.25 29.10 -12.21
C ASN A 79 -21.76 30.16 -13.22
N GLY A 80 -22.29 29.71 -14.36
CA GLY A 80 -22.79 30.58 -15.44
C GLY A 80 -21.84 30.74 -16.63
N SER A 81 -20.54 30.46 -16.46
CA SER A 81 -19.53 30.54 -17.55
C SER A 81 -19.12 29.18 -18.13
N TYR A 82 -19.77 28.10 -17.69
CA TYR A 82 -19.35 26.73 -18.01
C TYR A 82 -19.69 26.31 -19.45
N ILE A 83 -18.65 25.96 -20.23
CA ILE A 83 -18.77 25.41 -21.59
C ILE A 83 -18.50 23.91 -21.56
N PRO A 84 -19.45 23.06 -21.98
CA PRO A 84 -19.20 21.64 -22.23
C PRO A 84 -18.02 21.45 -23.19
N GLY A 85 -17.06 20.59 -22.84
CA GLY A 85 -15.86 20.35 -23.65
C GLY A 85 -14.70 21.34 -23.42
N ARG A 86 -14.88 22.39 -22.61
CA ARG A 86 -13.77 23.29 -22.19
C ARG A 86 -13.14 22.88 -20.86
N ALA A 87 -13.82 22.04 -20.08
CA ALA A 87 -13.32 21.60 -18.79
C ALA A 87 -12.12 20.66 -18.97
N VAL A 88 -10.94 21.13 -18.57
CA VAL A 88 -9.69 20.33 -18.62
C VAL A 88 -9.50 19.51 -17.33
N THR A 89 -10.28 19.78 -16.29
CA THR A 89 -10.14 19.12 -14.99
C THR A 89 -11.43 18.50 -14.49
N GLN A 90 -11.30 17.25 -14.06
CA GLN A 90 -12.38 16.38 -13.57
C GLN A 90 -12.64 16.57 -12.05
N SER A 91 -12.70 17.82 -11.56
CA SER A 91 -12.74 18.10 -10.12
C SER A 91 -13.98 17.55 -9.41
N ARG A 92 -15.16 17.75 -10.01
CA ARG A 92 -16.46 17.22 -9.57
C ARG A 92 -17.28 16.85 -10.79
N GLU A 93 -17.13 15.61 -11.20
CA GLU A 93 -17.68 15.11 -12.45
C GLU A 93 -18.14 13.67 -12.23
N VAL A 94 -19.26 13.35 -12.85
CA VAL A 94 -19.81 12.00 -12.92
C VAL A 94 -19.89 11.61 -14.39
N GLN A 95 -19.29 10.48 -14.72
CA GLN A 95 -19.28 9.89 -16.06
C GLN A 95 -20.11 8.61 -16.05
N LEU A 96 -20.95 8.43 -17.06
CA LEU A 96 -21.65 7.19 -17.32
C LEU A 96 -21.39 6.76 -18.74
N THR A 97 -20.97 5.51 -18.91
CA THR A 97 -20.86 4.90 -20.22
C THR A 97 -21.96 3.87 -20.37
N ILE A 98 -22.78 4.10 -21.40
CA ILE A 98 -23.99 3.32 -21.67
C ILE A 98 -23.77 2.54 -22.95
N ARG A 99 -23.96 1.22 -22.87
CA ARG A 99 -23.89 0.31 -24.01
C ARG A 99 -25.24 -0.38 -24.20
N ALA A 100 -25.59 -0.70 -25.45
CA ALA A 100 -26.71 -1.59 -25.71
C ALA A 100 -26.37 -3.01 -25.25
N LYS A 101 -27.25 -3.64 -24.47
CA LYS A 101 -27.01 -4.99 -23.93
C LYS A 101 -26.81 -6.06 -25.01
N ASP A 102 -27.48 -5.88 -26.15
CA ASP A 102 -27.39 -6.76 -27.32
C ASP A 102 -26.24 -6.39 -28.29
N ASP A 103 -25.32 -5.51 -27.87
CA ASP A 103 -24.26 -4.90 -28.70
C ASP A 103 -24.79 -4.20 -29.97
N GLY A 104 -26.07 -3.81 -29.93
CA GLY A 104 -26.79 -3.15 -31.01
C GLY A 104 -26.49 -1.65 -31.13
N ASN A 105 -27.22 -0.98 -32.03
CA ASN A 105 -27.07 0.46 -32.26
C ASN A 105 -27.83 1.28 -31.21
N VAL A 106 -27.10 2.02 -30.38
CA VAL A 106 -27.65 2.86 -29.29
C VAL A 106 -28.48 4.03 -29.82
N LEU A 107 -28.32 4.40 -31.09
CA LEU A 107 -29.10 5.49 -31.73
C LEU A 107 -30.56 5.12 -31.98
N LEU A 108 -30.92 3.83 -31.91
CA LEU A 108 -32.29 3.37 -32.13
C LEU A 108 -33.22 3.81 -30.99
N LYS A 109 -34.49 4.02 -31.33
CA LYS A 109 -35.54 4.50 -30.43
C LYS A 109 -35.63 3.80 -29.06
N PRO A 110 -35.66 2.45 -28.95
CA PRO A 110 -35.78 1.82 -27.64
C PRO A 110 -34.61 2.13 -26.70
N TYR A 111 -33.39 2.24 -27.25
CA TYR A 111 -32.20 2.58 -26.46
C TYR A 111 -32.15 4.06 -26.11
N SER A 112 -32.48 4.94 -27.06
CA SER A 112 -32.48 6.39 -26.78
C SER A 112 -33.56 6.81 -25.80
N GLU A 113 -34.75 6.19 -25.86
CA GLU A 113 -35.80 6.37 -24.84
C GLU A 113 -35.35 5.83 -23.48
N ALA A 114 -34.71 4.66 -23.43
CA ALA A 114 -34.15 4.13 -22.18
C ALA A 114 -33.09 5.07 -21.58
N ILE A 115 -32.20 5.63 -22.41
CA ILE A 115 -31.19 6.61 -21.99
C ILE A 115 -31.86 7.88 -21.46
N HIS A 116 -32.92 8.34 -22.13
CA HIS A 116 -33.68 9.50 -21.66
C HIS A 116 -34.35 9.25 -20.30
N ARG A 117 -34.91 8.06 -20.07
CA ARG A 117 -35.45 7.68 -18.75
C ARG A 117 -34.36 7.68 -17.68
N LEU A 118 -33.17 7.17 -18.00
CA LEU A 118 -32.02 7.19 -17.09
C LEU A 118 -31.58 8.62 -16.77
N ASP A 119 -31.48 9.50 -17.77
CA ASP A 119 -31.15 10.91 -17.56
C ASP A 119 -32.19 11.62 -16.67
N GLN A 120 -33.48 11.40 -16.91
CA GLN A 120 -34.54 11.93 -16.05
C GLN A 120 -34.47 11.37 -14.62
N PHE A 121 -34.11 10.09 -14.46
CA PHE A 121 -33.89 9.48 -13.16
C PHE A 121 -32.75 10.17 -12.41
N ILE A 122 -31.58 10.33 -13.05
CA ILE A 122 -30.40 10.98 -12.46
C ILE A 122 -30.72 12.41 -12.05
N GLN A 123 -31.36 13.19 -12.93
CA GLN A 123 -31.61 14.61 -12.65
C GLN A 123 -32.68 14.85 -11.57
N ASN A 124 -33.72 14.00 -11.50
CA ASN A 124 -34.91 14.28 -10.69
C ASN A 124 -35.08 13.39 -9.45
N ARG A 125 -34.64 12.13 -9.49
CA ARG A 125 -34.85 11.16 -8.41
C ARG A 125 -33.70 11.17 -7.41
N ILE A 126 -32.47 11.33 -7.87
CA ILE A 126 -31.30 11.40 -6.99
C ILE A 126 -31.30 12.73 -6.24
N ARG A 127 -31.44 12.66 -4.92
CA ARG A 127 -31.60 13.80 -4.03
C ARG A 127 -30.82 13.58 -2.75
N ILE A 128 -30.20 14.64 -2.26
CA ILE A 128 -29.56 14.64 -0.95
C ILE A 128 -30.23 15.65 -0.04
N ILE A 129 -30.21 15.38 1.27
CA ILE A 129 -30.69 16.28 2.31
C ILE A 129 -29.47 16.75 3.09
N HIS A 130 -29.20 18.05 3.10
CA HIS A 130 -28.14 18.67 3.88
C HIS A 130 -28.67 19.97 4.48
N ASP A 131 -28.46 20.21 5.78
CA ASP A 131 -29.00 21.36 6.53
C ASP A 131 -30.51 21.61 6.32
N GLY A 132 -31.29 20.53 6.27
CA GLY A 132 -32.74 20.58 6.06
C GLY A 132 -33.19 20.98 4.64
N ARG A 133 -32.26 21.25 3.72
CA ARG A 133 -32.53 21.54 2.31
C ARG A 133 -32.33 20.31 1.44
N LYS A 134 -33.21 20.14 0.45
CA LYS A 134 -33.12 19.06 -0.55
C LYS A 134 -32.42 19.58 -1.79
N TYR A 135 -31.31 18.96 -2.18
CA TYR A 135 -30.57 19.31 -3.39
C TYR A 135 -30.76 18.23 -4.46
N LYS A 136 -31.06 18.68 -5.69
CA LYS A 136 -31.08 17.87 -6.92
C LYS A 136 -29.86 18.19 -7.78
N TYR A 137 -29.66 17.43 -8.85
CA TYR A 137 -28.66 17.76 -9.88
C TYR A 137 -28.83 19.20 -10.41
N ALA A 138 -30.07 19.63 -10.65
CA ALA A 138 -30.36 20.97 -11.17
C ALA A 138 -29.82 22.11 -10.28
N ASP A 139 -29.71 21.87 -8.97
CA ASP A 139 -29.23 22.86 -7.99
C ASP A 139 -27.69 22.86 -7.91
N LEU A 140 -27.06 21.72 -8.20
CA LEU A 140 -25.63 21.47 -8.03
C LEU A 140 -24.83 21.50 -9.33
N CYS A 141 -25.47 21.51 -10.49
CA CYS A 141 -24.79 21.52 -11.78
C CYS A 141 -24.07 22.85 -12.06
N LEU A 142 -23.02 22.79 -12.90
CA LEU A 142 -22.45 23.98 -13.51
C LEU A 142 -23.37 24.49 -14.63
N GLN A 143 -23.80 25.75 -14.55
CA GLN A 143 -24.74 26.32 -15.52
C GLN A 143 -24.02 27.02 -16.68
N TRP A 144 -24.61 26.94 -17.87
CA TRP A 144 -24.17 27.67 -19.06
C TRP A 144 -25.06 28.89 -19.31
N ARG A 145 -24.51 30.11 -19.29
CA ARG A 145 -25.16 31.37 -19.72
C ARG A 145 -26.65 31.52 -19.31
N ASN A 146 -27.00 31.10 -18.11
CA ASN A 146 -28.38 31.05 -17.58
C ASN A 146 -29.38 30.16 -18.36
N GLU A 147 -28.92 29.34 -19.30
CA GLU A 147 -29.71 28.32 -20.02
C GLU A 147 -29.92 27.03 -19.20
N GLY A 148 -29.45 27.04 -17.95
CA GLY A 148 -29.54 25.93 -16.99
C GLY A 148 -28.36 24.96 -17.09
N CYS A 149 -28.56 23.73 -16.60
CA CYS A 149 -27.55 22.68 -16.68
C CYS A 149 -27.39 22.20 -18.12
N PRO A 150 -26.17 22.09 -18.64
CA PRO A 150 -25.91 21.34 -19.86
C PRO A 150 -26.21 19.87 -19.59
N GLY A 151 -27.38 19.43 -20.01
CA GLY A 151 -27.84 18.05 -19.89
C GLY A 151 -27.68 17.27 -21.18
N ALA A 152 -28.14 16.02 -21.13
CA ALA A 152 -28.25 15.09 -22.24
C ALA A 152 -29.30 15.48 -23.32
N LYS A 153 -29.67 16.76 -23.43
CA LYS A 153 -30.69 17.24 -24.40
C LYS A 153 -30.33 16.92 -25.86
N HIS A 154 -29.02 16.84 -26.16
CA HIS A 154 -28.51 16.49 -27.48
C HIS A 154 -28.82 15.04 -27.88
N ILE A 155 -29.02 14.11 -26.93
CA ILE A 155 -29.23 12.69 -27.20
C ILE A 155 -30.53 12.47 -27.97
N GLN A 156 -31.62 13.02 -27.45
CA GLN A 156 -32.94 12.87 -28.04
C GLN A 156 -32.96 13.49 -29.44
N ALA A 157 -32.37 14.68 -29.60
CA ALA A 157 -32.26 15.34 -30.90
C ALA A 157 -31.51 14.46 -31.92
N ILE A 158 -30.34 13.93 -31.56
CA ILE A 158 -29.52 13.09 -32.44
C ILE A 158 -30.27 11.80 -32.83
N SER A 159 -30.93 11.14 -31.87
CA SER A 159 -31.69 9.91 -32.16
C SER A 159 -32.90 10.19 -33.06
N GLU A 160 -33.63 11.29 -32.84
CA GLU A 160 -34.74 11.69 -33.70
C GLU A 160 -34.30 12.00 -35.13
N PHE A 161 -33.17 12.70 -35.29
CA PHE A 161 -32.60 12.98 -36.61
C PHE A 161 -32.15 11.70 -37.32
N TYR A 162 -31.51 10.78 -36.59
CA TYR A 162 -31.08 9.50 -37.12
C TYR A 162 -32.27 8.65 -37.61
N GLN A 163 -33.34 8.56 -36.80
CA GLN A 163 -34.55 7.81 -37.15
C GLN A 163 -35.30 8.40 -38.36
N LYS A 164 -35.29 9.72 -38.51
CA LYS A 164 -35.87 10.40 -39.68
C LYS A 164 -35.02 10.26 -40.95
N GLY A 165 -33.85 9.62 -40.87
CA GLY A 165 -32.97 9.37 -42.01
C GLY A 165 -32.15 10.58 -42.44
N TYR A 166 -31.90 11.54 -41.55
CA TYR A 166 -31.01 12.67 -41.86
C TYR A 166 -29.53 12.23 -41.80
N ASN A 167 -28.73 12.69 -42.77
CA ASN A 167 -27.30 12.43 -42.78
C ASN A 167 -26.59 13.26 -41.70
N ILE A 168 -26.28 12.62 -40.58
CA ILE A 168 -25.54 13.22 -39.46
C ILE A 168 -24.04 13.14 -39.74
N THR A 169 -23.38 14.29 -39.90
CA THR A 169 -21.92 14.33 -40.06
C THR A 169 -21.19 13.94 -38.77
N TYR A 170 -20.08 13.21 -38.90
CA TYR A 170 -19.22 12.81 -37.79
C TYR A 170 -17.76 13.23 -38.07
N PRO A 171 -16.98 13.73 -37.09
CA PRO A 171 -17.23 13.81 -35.64
C PRO A 171 -17.91 15.09 -35.16
N THR A 172 -18.12 16.07 -36.05
CA THR A 172 -18.87 17.29 -35.74
C THR A 172 -20.25 17.24 -36.39
N LEU A 173 -21.28 17.43 -35.57
CA LEU A 173 -22.65 17.61 -36.00
C LEU A 173 -22.82 19.05 -36.52
N LYS A 174 -23.32 19.20 -37.75
CA LYS A 174 -23.77 20.49 -38.29
C LYS A 174 -25.19 20.36 -38.80
N ILE A 175 -26.14 20.95 -38.09
CA ILE A 175 -27.56 21.00 -38.48
C ILE A 175 -28.01 22.45 -38.46
N GLY A 176 -28.15 23.06 -39.63
CA GLY A 176 -28.49 24.48 -39.75
C GLY A 176 -27.44 25.38 -39.09
N SER A 177 -27.85 26.19 -38.12
CA SER A 177 -26.97 27.02 -37.29
C SER A 177 -26.36 26.29 -36.09
N PHE A 178 -26.89 25.11 -35.74
CA PHE A 178 -26.38 24.31 -34.64
C PHE A 178 -25.15 23.53 -35.08
N SER A 179 -24.02 23.78 -34.42
CA SER A 179 -22.82 22.96 -34.56
C SER A 179 -22.37 22.47 -33.20
N GLY A 180 -21.93 21.21 -33.14
CA GLY A 180 -21.49 20.56 -31.90
C GLY A 180 -20.57 19.38 -32.18
N TYR A 181 -19.66 19.07 -31.25
CA TYR A 181 -18.80 17.91 -31.36
C TYR A 181 -19.47 16.71 -30.68
N ILE A 182 -19.63 15.62 -31.41
CA ILE A 182 -20.28 14.38 -30.91
C ILE A 182 -19.29 13.21 -30.80
N GLY A 183 -18.03 13.41 -31.23
CA GLY A 183 -17.00 12.37 -31.20
C GLY A 183 -16.55 11.95 -29.80
N SER A 184 -16.68 12.83 -28.81
CA SER A 184 -16.40 12.50 -27.41
C SER A 184 -17.56 11.80 -26.71
N SER A 185 -18.77 11.94 -27.24
CA SER A 185 -20.00 11.41 -26.62
C SER A 185 -20.44 10.07 -27.21
N LEU A 186 -20.07 9.76 -28.46
CA LEU A 186 -20.40 8.49 -29.11
C LEU A 186 -19.15 7.61 -29.23
N GLY A 187 -19.28 6.36 -28.79
CA GLY A 187 -18.22 5.35 -28.82
C GLY A 187 -18.55 4.19 -29.75
N GLY A 188 -17.51 3.54 -30.28
CA GLY A 188 -17.67 2.41 -31.21
C GLY A 188 -18.45 2.77 -32.47
N VAL A 189 -18.11 3.92 -33.04
CA VAL A 189 -18.85 4.52 -34.15
C VAL A 189 -18.48 3.85 -35.47
N ALA A 190 -19.47 3.35 -36.21
CA ALA A 190 -19.32 3.01 -37.62
C ALA A 190 -19.72 4.20 -38.48
N VAL A 191 -18.86 4.58 -39.42
CA VAL A 191 -19.10 5.71 -40.34
C VAL A 191 -19.33 5.21 -41.76
N GLY A 192 -20.32 5.79 -42.42
CA GLY A 192 -20.55 5.68 -43.86
C GLY A 192 -20.05 6.93 -44.60
N ARG A 193 -20.08 6.90 -45.93
CA ARG A 193 -19.80 8.08 -46.76
C ARG A 193 -21.06 8.47 -47.54
N ASP A 194 -21.37 9.76 -47.51
CA ASP A 194 -22.45 10.31 -48.35
C ASP A 194 -22.01 10.48 -49.81
N LYS A 195 -22.97 10.77 -50.70
CA LYS A 195 -22.76 11.16 -52.10
C LYS A 195 -21.81 12.35 -52.26
N SER A 196 -21.69 13.22 -51.24
CA SER A 196 -20.75 14.34 -51.20
C SER A 196 -19.39 13.99 -50.53
N ASN A 197 -19.08 12.71 -50.36
CA ASN A 197 -17.86 12.18 -49.73
C ASN A 197 -17.60 12.70 -48.30
N ARG A 198 -18.66 13.11 -47.58
CA ARG A 198 -18.63 13.47 -46.16
C ARG A 198 -18.81 12.23 -45.31
N LEU A 199 -18.14 12.17 -44.16
CA LEU A 199 -18.30 11.10 -43.18
C LEU A 199 -19.65 11.28 -42.46
N VAL A 200 -20.49 10.26 -42.55
CA VAL A 200 -21.82 10.23 -41.94
C VAL A 200 -21.86 9.12 -40.90
N LEU A 201 -22.53 9.39 -39.79
CA LEU A 201 -22.77 8.43 -38.72
C LEU A 201 -23.68 7.28 -39.21
N ALA A 202 -23.16 6.05 -39.25
CA ALA A 202 -23.93 4.86 -39.63
C ALA A 202 -24.49 4.12 -38.41
N SER A 203 -23.68 3.90 -37.37
CA SER A 203 -24.13 3.34 -36.09
C SER A 203 -23.18 3.73 -34.95
N ALA A 204 -23.65 3.61 -33.70
CA ALA A 204 -22.83 3.76 -32.51
C ALA A 204 -23.17 2.68 -31.48
N LYS A 205 -22.16 2.13 -30.81
CA LYS A 205 -22.32 1.04 -29.83
C LYS A 205 -22.41 1.52 -28.38
N ALA A 206 -21.85 2.69 -28.08
CA ALA A 206 -21.82 3.24 -26.74
C ALA A 206 -22.08 4.76 -26.73
N TRP A 207 -22.60 5.25 -25.60
CA TRP A 207 -22.80 6.67 -25.33
C TRP A 207 -22.14 7.04 -24.00
N LEU A 208 -21.32 8.10 -23.99
CA LEU A 208 -20.72 8.68 -22.80
C LEU A 208 -21.54 9.91 -22.35
N LEU A 209 -22.08 9.84 -21.14
CA LEU A 209 -22.76 10.94 -20.47
C LEU A 209 -21.85 11.53 -19.41
N VAL A 210 -21.74 12.84 -19.39
CA VAL A 210 -20.93 13.55 -18.43
C VAL A 210 -21.79 14.59 -17.72
N TYR A 211 -21.81 14.52 -16.39
CA TYR A 211 -22.53 15.41 -15.50
C TYR A 211 -21.52 16.18 -14.66
N HIS A 212 -21.41 17.48 -14.89
CA HIS A 212 -20.49 18.33 -14.14
C HIS A 212 -21.21 19.04 -13.00
N LEU A 213 -20.61 18.94 -11.81
CA LEU A 213 -21.12 19.52 -10.58
C LEU A 213 -20.27 20.73 -10.19
N ARG A 214 -20.85 21.62 -9.38
CA ARG A 214 -20.15 22.76 -8.78
C ARG A 214 -19.12 22.24 -7.79
N PHE A 215 -17.89 22.70 -7.95
CA PHE A 215 -16.75 22.36 -7.09
C PHE A 215 -16.27 23.53 -6.23
N TYR A 216 -16.87 24.72 -6.37
CA TYR A 216 -16.57 25.92 -5.59
C TYR A 216 -17.85 26.68 -5.25
N PRO A 217 -17.98 27.29 -4.04
CA PRO A 217 -17.07 27.23 -2.88
C PRO A 217 -16.99 25.84 -2.23
N SER A 218 -16.09 25.66 -1.24
CA SER A 218 -15.82 24.39 -0.54
C SER A 218 -17.08 23.71 -0.02
N ASP A 219 -18.02 24.47 0.52
CA ASP A 219 -19.26 23.95 1.09
C ASP A 219 -20.13 23.30 0.01
N ILE A 220 -20.24 23.94 -1.15
CA ILE A 220 -20.94 23.35 -2.30
C ILE A 220 -20.18 22.14 -2.84
N SER A 221 -18.85 22.17 -2.85
CA SER A 221 -18.03 21.01 -3.26
C SER A 221 -18.29 19.80 -2.37
N TYR A 222 -18.42 20.01 -1.06
CA TYR A 222 -18.76 18.95 -0.11
C TYR A 222 -20.16 18.37 -0.39
N ILE A 223 -21.15 19.24 -0.59
CA ILE A 223 -22.52 18.85 -0.95
C ILE A 223 -22.56 18.09 -2.29
N SER A 224 -21.83 18.56 -3.30
CA SER A 224 -21.65 17.87 -4.59
C SER A 224 -21.02 16.49 -4.40
N GLY A 225 -20.02 16.39 -3.52
CA GLY A 225 -19.40 15.11 -3.18
C GLY A 225 -20.36 14.13 -2.49
N LEU A 226 -21.27 14.61 -1.63
CA LEU A 226 -22.34 13.78 -1.06
C LEU A 226 -23.33 13.32 -2.16
N TRP A 227 -23.62 14.18 -3.13
CA TRP A 227 -24.47 13.83 -4.26
C TRP A 227 -23.82 12.74 -5.13
N GLU A 228 -22.51 12.82 -5.41
CA GLU A 228 -21.76 11.77 -6.12
C GLU A 228 -21.89 10.39 -5.43
N LYS A 229 -21.78 10.33 -4.10
CA LYS A 229 -21.98 9.09 -3.34
C LYS A 229 -23.42 8.57 -3.42
N SER A 230 -24.41 9.46 -3.34
CA SER A 230 -25.81 9.08 -3.52
C SER A 230 -26.10 8.60 -4.95
N PHE A 231 -25.38 9.15 -5.93
CA PHE A 231 -25.43 8.74 -7.32
C PHE A 231 -24.85 7.33 -7.50
N GLU A 232 -23.67 7.05 -6.93
CA GLU A 232 -23.07 5.72 -6.93
C GLU A 232 -24.05 4.67 -6.37
N ALA A 233 -24.63 4.94 -5.19
CA ALA A 233 -25.60 4.03 -4.57
C ALA A 233 -26.82 3.79 -5.47
N ALA A 234 -27.36 4.85 -6.07
CA ALA A 234 -28.50 4.74 -6.98
C ALA A 234 -28.17 3.97 -8.27
N MET A 235 -26.97 4.13 -8.83
CA MET A 235 -26.55 3.43 -10.05
C MET A 235 -26.27 1.94 -9.81
N LYS A 236 -25.77 1.56 -8.62
CA LYS A 236 -25.60 0.14 -8.26
C LYS A 236 -26.94 -0.60 -8.18
N GLU A 237 -28.01 0.09 -7.81
CA GLU A 237 -29.36 -0.50 -7.71
C GLU A 237 -30.14 -0.43 -9.03
N TYR A 238 -29.86 0.58 -9.86
CA TYR A 238 -30.59 0.80 -11.12
C TYR A 238 -30.31 -0.31 -12.15
N LYS A 239 -31.37 -1.02 -12.55
CA LYS A 239 -31.31 -2.06 -13.59
C LYS A 239 -32.28 -1.70 -14.72
N ASP A 240 -31.77 -1.64 -15.95
CA ASP A 240 -32.58 -1.45 -17.15
C ASP A 240 -32.51 -2.72 -18.04
N PRO A 241 -33.61 -3.12 -18.69
CA PRO A 241 -33.61 -4.30 -19.57
C PRO A 241 -32.80 -4.11 -20.86
N TYR A 242 -32.63 -2.88 -21.35
CA TYR A 242 -31.99 -2.58 -22.64
C TYR A 242 -30.55 -2.09 -22.51
N LEU A 243 -30.20 -1.46 -21.38
CA LEU A 243 -28.93 -0.78 -21.20
C LEU A 243 -27.99 -1.56 -20.28
N ASP A 244 -26.74 -1.68 -20.71
CA ASP A 244 -25.60 -2.02 -19.87
C ASP A 244 -24.91 -0.71 -19.45
N ILE A 245 -24.86 -0.45 -18.15
CA ILE A 245 -24.47 0.85 -17.59
C ILE A 245 -23.23 0.67 -16.73
N THR A 246 -22.19 1.42 -17.06
CA THR A 246 -20.98 1.55 -16.25
C THR A 246 -20.82 3.01 -15.86
N PHE A 247 -20.25 3.29 -14.69
CA PHE A 247 -20.15 4.65 -14.20
C PHE A 247 -18.86 4.88 -13.42
N PHE A 248 -18.50 6.15 -13.31
CA PHE A 248 -17.35 6.64 -12.57
C PHE A 248 -17.69 8.04 -12.03
N HIS A 249 -17.14 8.39 -10.87
CA HIS A 249 -17.21 9.76 -10.35
C HIS A 249 -15.83 10.21 -9.87
N SER A 250 -15.67 11.52 -9.67
CA SER A 250 -14.38 12.13 -9.31
C SER A 250 -13.69 11.51 -8.08
N GLN A 251 -14.46 10.99 -7.13
CA GLN A 251 -13.96 10.35 -5.91
C GLN A 251 -13.71 8.83 -6.03
N SER A 252 -14.15 8.17 -7.11
CA SER A 252 -14.12 6.69 -7.20
C SER A 252 -12.72 6.13 -7.00
N LEU A 253 -11.70 6.72 -7.65
CA LEU A 253 -10.32 6.25 -7.52
C LEU A 253 -9.79 6.37 -6.09
N ALA A 254 -10.04 7.51 -5.43
CA ALA A 254 -9.60 7.73 -4.05
C ALA A 254 -10.30 6.78 -3.06
N GLU A 255 -11.60 6.54 -3.25
CA GLU A 255 -12.38 5.64 -2.40
C GLU A 255 -12.00 4.17 -2.63
N GLU A 256 -11.73 3.76 -3.87
CA GLU A 256 -11.28 2.40 -4.18
C GLU A 256 -9.87 2.12 -3.66
N LEU A 257 -8.97 3.11 -3.71
CA LEU A 257 -7.65 3.03 -3.06
C LEU A 257 -7.78 2.88 -1.54
N LYS A 258 -8.67 3.66 -0.92
CA LYS A 258 -8.97 3.55 0.51
C LYS A 258 -9.56 2.17 0.84
N ARG A 259 -10.52 1.68 0.05
CA ARG A 259 -11.12 0.35 0.19
C ARG A 259 -10.07 -0.76 0.08
N ASN A 260 -9.12 -0.61 -0.84
CA ASN A 260 -8.00 -1.53 -0.96
C ASN A 260 -7.16 -1.55 0.32
N ALA A 261 -6.79 -0.37 0.84
CA ALA A 261 -6.05 -0.26 2.11
C ALA A 261 -6.81 -0.89 3.29
N ASP A 262 -8.10 -0.59 3.43
CA ASP A 262 -8.95 -1.14 4.49
C ASP A 262 -9.09 -2.68 4.39
N SER A 263 -9.13 -3.22 3.17
CA SER A 263 -9.17 -4.67 2.93
C SER A 263 -7.88 -5.39 3.33
N LEU A 264 -6.74 -4.68 3.34
CA LEU A 264 -5.44 -5.24 3.69
C LEU A 264 -5.22 -5.34 5.20
N ILE A 265 -5.81 -4.45 6.01
CA ILE A 265 -5.67 -4.43 7.48
C ILE A 265 -5.91 -5.81 8.13
N PRO A 266 -7.04 -6.52 7.88
CA PRO A 266 -7.27 -7.83 8.49
C PRO A 266 -6.29 -8.89 7.98
N ARG A 267 -5.85 -8.81 6.71
CA ARG A 267 -4.86 -9.73 6.14
C ARG A 267 -3.50 -9.54 6.80
N PHE A 268 -3.12 -8.30 7.10
CA PHE A 268 -1.91 -7.98 7.87
C PHE A 268 -1.99 -8.51 9.29
N ALA A 269 -3.11 -8.33 9.99
CA ALA A 269 -3.29 -8.89 11.33
C ALA A 269 -3.10 -10.42 11.35
N PHE A 270 -3.64 -11.13 10.36
CA PHE A 270 -3.43 -12.56 10.19
C PHE A 270 -1.96 -12.92 9.91
N ALA A 271 -1.31 -12.22 8.97
CA ALA A 271 0.11 -12.43 8.65
C ALA A 271 1.03 -12.16 9.85
N PHE A 272 0.77 -11.11 10.62
CA PHE A 272 1.51 -10.81 11.86
C PHE A 272 1.31 -11.88 12.92
N SER A 273 0.10 -12.43 13.04
CA SER A 273 -0.19 -13.53 13.96
C SER A 273 0.60 -14.79 13.59
N ILE A 274 0.66 -15.13 12.30
CA ILE A 274 1.49 -16.24 11.79
C ILE A 274 2.97 -15.97 12.07
N LEU A 275 3.47 -14.77 11.75
CA LEU A 275 4.87 -14.41 11.98
C LEU A 275 5.23 -14.49 13.46
N MET A 276 4.34 -14.04 14.35
CA MET A 276 4.54 -14.13 15.79
C MET A 276 4.55 -15.59 16.27
N ALA A 277 3.61 -16.42 15.81
CA ALA A 277 3.57 -17.84 16.14
C ALA A 277 4.83 -18.58 15.65
N PHE A 278 5.22 -18.33 14.39
CA PHE A 278 6.47 -18.84 13.82
C PHE A 278 7.67 -18.38 14.63
N SER A 279 7.67 -17.11 15.05
CA SER A 279 8.79 -16.55 15.80
C SER A 279 8.95 -17.20 17.17
N VAL A 280 7.85 -17.41 17.87
CA VAL A 280 7.81 -18.17 19.13
C VAL A 280 8.33 -19.58 18.90
N LEU A 281 7.84 -20.31 17.89
CA LEU A 281 8.27 -21.68 17.58
C LEU A 281 9.79 -21.78 17.30
N CYS A 282 10.34 -20.87 16.48
CA CYS A 282 11.78 -20.84 16.19
C CYS A 282 12.64 -20.46 17.40
N SER A 283 12.09 -19.69 18.35
CA SER A 283 12.77 -19.32 19.58
C SER A 283 12.78 -20.44 20.63
N MET A 284 11.98 -21.50 20.46
CA MET A 284 12.00 -22.67 21.32
C MET A 284 13.26 -23.49 21.07
N ALA A 285 13.96 -23.86 22.14
CA ALA A 285 15.10 -24.77 22.10
C ALA A 285 14.67 -26.12 22.66
N THR A 286 15.14 -27.21 22.05
CA THR A 286 14.97 -28.56 22.59
C THR A 286 16.22 -28.98 23.35
N VAL A 287 16.05 -29.78 24.39
CA VAL A 287 17.17 -30.36 25.11
C VAL A 287 17.82 -31.44 24.23
N SER A 288 19.15 -31.40 24.14
CA SER A 288 19.95 -32.25 23.26
C SER A 288 19.55 -33.73 23.34
N GLY A 289 19.24 -34.33 22.18
CA GLY A 289 18.90 -35.76 22.06
C GLY A 289 17.46 -36.12 22.44
N THR A 290 16.57 -35.14 22.66
CA THR A 290 15.17 -35.39 23.04
C THR A 290 14.19 -34.41 22.40
N VAL A 291 12.89 -34.76 22.44
CA VAL A 291 11.78 -33.92 21.96
C VAL A 291 11.32 -32.88 23.00
N TYR A 292 11.79 -32.97 24.24
CA TYR A 292 11.41 -32.05 25.32
C TYR A 292 12.03 -30.66 25.15
N VAL A 293 11.25 -29.64 25.47
CA VAL A 293 11.64 -28.23 25.43
C VAL A 293 12.60 -27.91 26.59
N ASP A 294 13.60 -27.10 26.29
CA ASP A 294 14.46 -26.47 27.29
C ASP A 294 13.89 -25.10 27.67
N TRP A 295 13.29 -25.01 28.85
CA TRP A 295 12.65 -23.78 29.33
C TRP A 295 13.63 -22.72 29.85
N VAL A 296 14.93 -23.03 29.92
CA VAL A 296 15.98 -22.04 30.25
C VAL A 296 16.53 -21.38 28.99
N LEU A 297 16.77 -22.19 27.93
CA LEU A 297 17.33 -21.71 26.67
C LEU A 297 16.28 -21.16 25.68
N SER A 298 15.02 -21.58 25.82
CA SER A 298 13.91 -21.06 25.00
C SER A 298 13.63 -19.60 25.33
N LYS A 299 13.35 -18.77 24.32
CA LYS A 299 13.10 -17.33 24.49
C LYS A 299 11.78 -16.85 23.84
N PRO A 300 10.62 -17.49 24.14
CA PRO A 300 9.35 -17.16 23.51
C PRO A 300 8.87 -15.73 23.79
N ILE A 301 9.07 -15.22 25.01
CA ILE A 301 8.71 -13.85 25.37
C ILE A 301 9.59 -12.84 24.64
N VAL A 302 10.89 -13.13 24.48
CA VAL A 302 11.81 -12.26 23.73
C VAL A 302 11.39 -12.16 22.27
N ALA A 303 10.96 -13.27 21.66
CA ALA A 303 10.43 -13.27 20.30
C ALA A 303 9.20 -12.35 20.15
N VAL A 304 8.25 -12.45 21.08
CA VAL A 304 7.08 -11.57 21.13
C VAL A 304 7.48 -10.10 21.30
N LEU A 305 8.36 -9.80 22.26
CA LEU A 305 8.82 -8.45 22.53
C LEU A 305 9.67 -7.86 21.39
N GLY A 306 10.34 -8.70 20.60
CA GLY A 306 11.04 -8.27 19.38
C GLY A 306 10.09 -7.81 18.28
N VAL A 307 8.94 -8.48 18.11
CA VAL A 307 7.87 -7.99 17.21
C VAL A 307 7.27 -6.70 17.76
N CYS A 308 6.99 -6.63 19.07
CA CYS A 308 6.50 -5.40 19.71
C CYS A 308 7.47 -4.23 19.56
N ASN A 309 8.78 -4.48 19.62
CA ASN A 309 9.82 -3.46 19.39
C ASN A 309 9.69 -2.81 18.01
N ALA A 310 9.49 -3.62 16.95
CA ALA A 310 9.26 -3.10 15.60
C ALA A 310 7.97 -2.28 15.54
N GLY A 311 6.88 -2.75 16.16
CA GLY A 311 5.62 -2.00 16.27
C GLY A 311 5.77 -0.65 16.99
N MET A 312 6.52 -0.62 18.09
CA MET A 312 6.85 0.63 18.80
C MET A 312 7.64 1.59 17.90
N GLY A 313 8.62 1.08 17.13
CA GLY A 313 9.40 1.89 16.19
C GLY A 313 8.53 2.52 15.11
N ILE A 314 7.62 1.74 14.53
CA ILE A 314 6.63 2.20 13.54
C ILE A 314 5.73 3.29 14.13
N GLY A 315 5.10 3.02 15.28
CA GLY A 315 4.17 3.95 15.92
C GLY A 315 4.85 5.28 16.28
N THR A 316 6.07 5.20 16.81
CA THR A 316 6.87 6.38 17.15
C THR A 316 7.24 7.19 15.91
N SER A 317 7.63 6.54 14.80
CA SER A 317 7.99 7.25 13.57
C SER A 317 6.78 7.92 12.91
N ILE A 318 5.64 7.23 12.82
CA ILE A 318 4.41 7.81 12.26
C ILE A 318 3.97 9.01 13.11
N GLY A 319 3.96 8.83 14.44
CA GLY A 319 3.61 9.87 15.39
C GLY A 319 4.53 11.09 15.33
N LEU A 320 5.85 10.88 15.30
CA LEU A 320 6.85 11.94 15.16
C LEU A 320 6.65 12.76 13.87
N LEU A 321 6.48 12.09 12.73
CA LEU A 321 6.30 12.75 11.44
C LEU A 321 4.96 13.47 11.34
N SER A 322 3.89 12.90 11.89
CA SER A 322 2.60 13.57 11.95
C SER A 322 2.63 14.81 12.85
N MET A 323 3.29 14.75 14.02
CA MET A 323 3.48 15.93 14.88
C MET A 323 4.34 17.02 14.22
N ALA A 324 5.25 16.63 13.34
CA ALA A 324 6.02 17.56 12.51
C ALA A 324 5.20 18.17 11.35
N GLY A 325 3.93 17.81 11.21
CA GLY A 325 3.03 18.31 10.15
C GLY A 325 3.24 17.63 8.79
N PHE A 326 3.88 16.47 8.75
CA PHE A 326 4.11 15.77 7.48
C PHE A 326 2.84 15.03 7.03
N PRO A 327 2.41 15.18 5.76
CA PRO A 327 1.14 14.63 5.29
C PRO A 327 1.15 13.10 5.28
N TYR A 328 0.01 12.48 5.59
CA TYR A 328 -0.16 11.02 5.52
C TYR A 328 -0.86 10.62 4.22
N ASN A 329 -0.52 9.44 3.69
CA ASN A 329 -1.18 8.82 2.53
C ASN A 329 -1.47 7.35 2.84
N ASP A 330 -2.57 6.81 2.31
CA ASP A 330 -3.02 5.43 2.55
C ASP A 330 -1.99 4.37 2.14
N ILE A 331 -1.10 4.66 1.16
CA ILE A 331 0.00 3.76 0.77
C ILE A 331 1.00 3.51 1.93
N VAL A 332 1.14 4.46 2.86
CA VAL A 332 1.96 4.30 4.07
C VAL A 332 1.46 3.12 4.93
N GLY A 333 0.19 2.73 4.78
CA GLY A 333 -0.40 1.57 5.46
C GLY A 333 0.30 0.22 5.17
N VAL A 334 1.09 0.11 4.09
CA VAL A 334 1.89 -1.10 3.78
C VAL A 334 3.23 -1.13 4.51
N MET A 335 3.76 0.04 4.92
CA MET A 335 5.06 0.17 5.59
C MET A 335 5.23 -0.73 6.82
N PRO A 336 4.25 -0.88 7.73
CA PRO A 336 4.43 -1.70 8.94
C PRO A 336 4.86 -3.13 8.66
N PHE A 337 4.37 -3.74 7.56
CA PHE A 337 4.76 -5.10 7.18
C PHE A 337 6.25 -5.20 6.83
N LEU A 338 6.75 -4.24 6.05
CA LEU A 338 8.15 -4.16 5.65
C LEU A 338 9.07 -3.99 6.86
N ILE A 339 8.72 -3.05 7.76
CA ILE A 339 9.54 -2.74 8.93
C ILE A 339 9.54 -3.88 9.95
N VAL A 340 8.40 -4.56 10.16
CA VAL A 340 8.35 -5.73 11.05
C VAL A 340 9.18 -6.88 10.50
N ALA A 341 9.20 -7.11 9.18
CA ALA A 341 10.03 -8.16 8.59
C ALA A 341 11.52 -7.96 8.87
N VAL A 342 12.05 -6.74 8.62
CA VAL A 342 13.45 -6.40 8.97
C VAL A 342 13.66 -6.40 10.48
N GLY A 343 12.64 -5.95 11.23
CA GLY A 343 12.63 -5.94 12.69
C GLY A 343 12.86 -7.32 13.31
N VAL A 344 12.16 -8.32 12.78
CA VAL A 344 12.21 -9.72 13.23
C VAL A 344 13.51 -10.41 12.82
N ASP A 345 14.03 -10.12 11.63
CA ASP A 345 15.34 -10.64 11.18
C ASP A 345 16.46 -10.23 12.13
N ASN A 346 16.55 -8.93 12.44
CA ASN A 346 17.52 -8.39 13.41
C ASN A 346 17.38 -9.00 14.81
N MET A 347 16.15 -9.22 15.28
CA MET A 347 15.89 -9.90 16.55
C MET A 347 16.46 -11.32 16.55
N PHE A 348 16.21 -12.09 15.49
CA PHE A 348 16.74 -13.44 15.36
C PHE A 348 18.25 -13.47 15.26
N LEU A 349 18.85 -12.52 14.55
CA LEU A 349 20.30 -12.38 14.45
C LEU A 349 20.93 -12.17 15.84
N MET A 350 20.35 -11.29 16.67
CA MET A 350 20.81 -11.08 18.05
C MET A 350 20.63 -12.32 18.93
N VAL A 351 19.48 -12.98 18.87
CA VAL A 351 19.24 -14.20 19.66
C VAL A 351 20.19 -15.32 19.24
N ALA A 352 20.46 -15.46 17.94
CA ALA A 352 21.41 -16.44 17.40
C ALA A 352 22.86 -16.12 17.84
N ALA A 353 23.27 -14.86 17.78
CA ALA A 353 24.59 -14.42 18.26
C ALA A 353 24.75 -14.68 19.76
N LEU A 354 23.73 -14.38 20.57
CA LEU A 354 23.75 -14.68 22.01
C LEU A 354 23.88 -16.19 22.29
N ARG A 355 23.20 -17.04 21.51
CA ARG A 355 23.29 -18.50 21.63
C ARG A 355 24.69 -19.05 21.34
N ARG A 356 25.53 -18.34 20.58
CA ARG A 356 26.93 -18.72 20.32
C ARG A 356 27.89 -18.31 21.44
N THR A 357 27.49 -17.39 22.32
CA THR A 357 28.33 -16.95 23.45
C THR A 357 28.47 -18.04 24.50
N ASN A 358 29.60 -18.04 25.23
CA ASN A 358 29.84 -19.02 26.27
C ASN A 358 28.90 -18.77 27.47
N ARG A 359 28.07 -19.77 27.80
CA ARG A 359 27.11 -19.71 28.93
C ARG A 359 27.78 -19.56 30.30
N LEU A 360 29.06 -19.90 30.42
CA LEU A 360 29.84 -19.73 31.66
C LEU A 360 30.27 -18.29 31.91
N HIS A 361 30.28 -17.43 30.88
CA HIS A 361 30.61 -16.02 31.05
C HIS A 361 29.45 -15.30 31.78
N PRO A 362 29.75 -14.26 32.58
CA PRO A 362 28.71 -13.49 33.25
C PRO A 362 27.81 -12.78 32.21
N PRO A 363 26.53 -12.50 32.53
CA PRO A 363 25.55 -11.99 31.57
C PRO A 363 25.97 -10.71 30.84
N ASP A 364 26.70 -9.81 31.50
CA ASP A 364 27.18 -8.55 30.92
C ASP A 364 28.26 -8.80 29.85
N ILE A 365 29.20 -9.72 30.11
CA ILE A 365 30.23 -10.10 29.13
C ILE A 365 29.58 -10.81 27.94
N ARG A 366 28.63 -11.73 28.19
CA ARG A 366 27.89 -12.42 27.12
C ARG A 366 27.15 -11.45 26.22
N LEU A 367 26.41 -10.50 26.78
CA LEU A 367 25.71 -9.53 25.95
C LEU A 367 26.68 -8.59 25.22
N GLY A 368 27.81 -8.24 25.83
CA GLY A 368 28.88 -7.49 25.17
C GLY A 368 29.45 -8.23 23.95
N GLU A 369 29.75 -9.53 24.08
CA GLU A 369 30.20 -10.40 22.98
C GLU A 369 29.12 -10.49 21.89
N CYS A 370 27.86 -10.73 22.27
CA CYS A 370 26.72 -10.76 21.35
C CYS A 370 26.57 -9.46 20.54
N MET A 371 26.62 -8.31 21.21
CA MET A 371 26.48 -7.00 20.56
C MET A 371 27.69 -6.69 19.66
N SER A 372 28.88 -7.15 20.03
CA SER A 372 30.09 -6.92 19.24
C SER A 372 30.11 -7.63 17.88
N ASP A 373 29.28 -8.67 17.72
CA ASP A 373 29.07 -9.43 16.49
C ASP A 373 27.77 -8.98 15.78
N ALA A 374 26.61 -9.15 16.43
CA ALA A 374 25.31 -8.90 15.79
C ALA A 374 25.03 -7.43 15.47
N ALA A 375 25.44 -6.48 16.34
CA ALA A 375 25.03 -5.09 16.17
C ALA A 375 25.70 -4.42 14.96
N ILE A 376 26.88 -4.89 14.53
CA ILE A 376 27.56 -4.39 13.33
C ILE A 376 26.76 -4.77 12.09
N SER A 377 26.38 -6.04 11.97
CA SER A 377 25.55 -6.51 10.85
C SER A 377 24.20 -5.78 10.82
N MET A 378 23.53 -5.63 11.96
CA MET A 378 22.28 -4.88 12.05
C MET A 378 22.42 -3.40 11.66
N PHE A 379 23.50 -2.76 12.10
CA PHE A 379 23.79 -1.38 11.75
C PHE A 379 23.98 -1.22 10.25
N ILE A 380 24.74 -2.10 9.61
CA ILE A 380 24.96 -2.07 8.16
C ILE A 380 23.63 -2.23 7.43
N THR A 381 22.85 -3.27 7.74
CA THR A 381 21.55 -3.53 7.08
C THR A 381 20.58 -2.35 7.26
N SER A 382 20.41 -1.88 8.50
CA SER A 382 19.48 -0.78 8.80
C SER A 382 19.90 0.53 8.14
N LEU A 383 21.21 0.79 8.07
CA LEU A 383 21.77 1.97 7.41
C LEU A 383 21.61 1.88 5.89
N THR A 384 21.87 0.73 5.27
CA THR A 384 21.67 0.55 3.81
C THR A 384 20.22 0.66 3.43
N ASP A 385 19.29 0.15 4.25
CA ASP A 385 17.86 0.26 4.01
C ASP A 385 17.38 1.71 4.17
N ALA A 386 17.79 2.38 5.25
CA ALA A 386 17.48 3.79 5.47
C ALA A 386 18.01 4.67 4.33
N PHE A 387 19.24 4.42 3.83
CA PHE A 387 19.76 5.12 2.65
C PHE A 387 18.99 4.80 1.38
N SER A 388 18.59 3.55 1.17
CA SER A 388 17.81 3.15 0.00
C SER A 388 16.45 3.86 -0.05
N PHE A 389 15.73 3.91 1.09
CA PHE A 389 14.50 4.70 1.21
C PHE A 389 14.77 6.21 1.16
N GLY A 390 15.89 6.67 1.70
CA GLY A 390 16.34 8.06 1.60
C GLY A 390 16.56 8.51 0.16
N VAL A 391 17.16 7.69 -0.70
CA VAL A 391 17.27 7.97 -2.15
C VAL A 391 15.88 7.98 -2.79
N GLY A 392 14.98 7.12 -2.33
CA GLY A 392 13.58 7.09 -2.76
C GLY A 392 12.83 8.41 -2.56
N THR A 393 13.23 9.25 -1.59
CA THR A 393 12.59 10.56 -1.38
C THR A 393 12.88 11.58 -2.49
N ILE A 394 13.86 11.31 -3.36
CA ILE A 394 14.23 12.18 -4.50
C ILE A 394 13.24 12.00 -5.67
N THR A 395 12.41 10.96 -5.66
CA THR A 395 11.38 10.74 -6.69
C THR A 395 10.45 11.96 -6.82
N SER A 396 9.91 12.21 -8.01
CA SER A 396 9.02 13.35 -8.25
C SER A 396 7.56 13.09 -7.90
N ILE A 397 7.20 11.83 -7.62
CA ILE A 397 5.83 11.37 -7.32
C ILE A 397 5.56 11.49 -5.80
N PRO A 398 4.63 12.37 -5.35
CA PRO A 398 4.39 12.62 -3.93
C PRO A 398 4.04 11.40 -3.10
N ALA A 399 3.22 10.49 -3.65
CA ALA A 399 2.83 9.28 -2.94
C ALA A 399 4.04 8.43 -2.52
N VAL A 400 5.03 8.30 -3.41
CA VAL A 400 6.26 7.53 -3.17
C VAL A 400 7.21 8.31 -2.26
N GLN A 401 7.33 9.63 -2.44
CA GLN A 401 8.12 10.48 -1.53
C GLN A 401 7.66 10.33 -0.08
N ILE A 402 6.34 10.45 0.14
CA ILE A 402 5.74 10.33 1.47
C ILE A 402 6.04 8.94 2.05
N PHE A 403 5.75 7.87 1.30
CA PHE A 403 6.04 6.50 1.71
C PHE A 403 7.52 6.30 2.10
N CYS A 404 8.45 6.81 1.29
CA CYS A 404 9.89 6.70 1.54
C CYS A 404 10.34 7.48 2.78
N VAL A 405 9.81 8.68 3.04
CA VAL A 405 10.12 9.45 4.26
C VAL A 405 9.65 8.71 5.51
N TYR A 406 8.41 8.21 5.52
CA TYR A 406 7.88 7.43 6.65
C TYR A 406 8.70 6.15 6.88
N THR A 407 9.03 5.43 5.81
CA THR A 407 9.78 4.17 5.90
C THR A 407 11.21 4.40 6.37
N CYS A 408 11.89 5.44 5.87
CA CYS A 408 13.22 5.83 6.32
C CYS A 408 13.24 6.18 7.82
N GLY A 409 12.29 7.03 8.27
CA GLY A 409 12.13 7.36 9.68
C GLY A 409 11.87 6.12 10.54
N ALA A 410 10.98 5.23 10.08
CA ALA A 410 10.61 4.01 10.80
C ALA A 410 11.79 3.05 10.92
N MET A 411 12.63 2.91 9.89
CA MET A 411 13.85 2.10 9.94
C MET A 411 14.85 2.64 10.98
N ILE A 412 15.10 3.95 10.98
CA ILE A 412 16.02 4.59 11.93
C ILE A 412 15.52 4.41 13.37
N VAL A 413 14.26 4.72 13.64
CA VAL A 413 13.68 4.61 14.99
C VAL A 413 13.62 3.15 15.45
N THR A 414 13.26 2.22 14.56
CA THR A 414 13.24 0.78 14.87
C THR A 414 14.62 0.25 15.22
N PHE A 415 15.65 0.66 14.48
CA PHE A 415 17.05 0.32 14.80
C PHE A 415 17.48 0.87 16.17
N LEU A 416 17.15 2.12 16.48
CA LEU A 416 17.43 2.71 17.79
C LEU A 416 16.74 1.92 18.92
N TYR A 417 15.50 1.49 18.72
CA TYR A 417 14.77 0.66 19.69
C TYR A 417 15.37 -0.75 19.81
N GLN A 418 15.85 -1.34 18.72
CA GLN A 418 16.54 -2.62 18.78
C GLN A 418 17.81 -2.56 19.64
N ILE A 419 18.64 -1.52 19.47
CA ILE A 419 19.88 -1.33 20.23
C ILE A 419 19.63 -0.90 21.69
N THR A 420 18.46 -0.31 21.99
CA THR A 420 18.10 0.13 23.34
C THR A 420 17.17 -0.85 24.03
N PHE A 421 15.88 -0.81 23.71
CA PHE A 421 14.81 -1.59 24.31
C PHE A 421 15.05 -3.10 24.18
N PHE A 422 15.28 -3.58 22.95
CA PHE A 422 15.41 -5.02 22.72
C PHE A 422 16.71 -5.59 23.33
N THR A 423 17.85 -4.90 23.19
CA THR A 423 19.10 -5.27 23.87
C THR A 423 18.93 -5.32 25.39
N ALA A 424 18.22 -4.38 26.01
CA ALA A 424 17.97 -4.37 27.45
C ALA A 424 17.12 -5.56 27.91
N ILE A 425 16.07 -5.90 27.16
CA ILE A 425 15.26 -7.10 27.39
C ILE A 425 16.13 -8.35 27.27
N LEU A 426 16.91 -8.45 26.20
CA LEU A 426 17.78 -9.60 25.98
C LEU A 426 18.81 -9.76 27.13
N GLY A 427 19.32 -8.65 27.67
CA GLY A 427 20.16 -8.63 28.86
C GLY A 427 19.47 -9.16 30.11
N LEU A 428 18.21 -8.78 30.38
CA LEU A 428 17.42 -9.32 31.49
C LEU A 428 17.18 -10.83 31.34
N PHE A 429 16.78 -11.28 30.16
CA PHE A 429 16.59 -12.70 29.89
C PHE A 429 17.89 -13.49 29.99
N THR A 430 19.04 -12.89 29.67
CA THR A 430 20.36 -13.52 29.86
C THR A 430 20.72 -13.65 31.34
N ARG A 431 20.35 -12.67 32.18
CA ARG A 431 20.49 -12.78 33.65
C ARG A 431 19.62 -13.92 34.21
N TRP A 432 18.35 -13.98 33.81
CA TRP A 432 17.45 -15.06 34.24
C TRP A 432 17.89 -16.44 33.74
N GLU A 433 18.46 -16.51 32.53
CA GLU A 433 19.08 -17.73 32.01
C GLU A 433 20.27 -18.19 32.88
N SER A 434 21.11 -17.26 33.35
CA SER A 434 22.24 -17.60 34.23
C SER A 434 21.80 -18.09 35.61
N GLU A 435 20.63 -17.65 36.07
CA GLU A 435 19.97 -18.09 37.30
C GLU A 435 19.13 -19.37 37.09
N ASN A 436 19.11 -19.92 35.88
CA ASN A 436 18.36 -21.12 35.48
C ASN A 436 16.85 -21.04 35.73
N ARG A 437 16.31 -19.83 35.60
CA ARG A 437 14.87 -19.59 35.69
C ARG A 437 14.17 -19.98 34.40
N HIS A 438 12.91 -20.38 34.54
CA HIS A 438 12.01 -20.67 33.45
C HIS A 438 11.72 -19.39 32.66
N CYS A 439 11.77 -19.46 31.33
CA CYS A 439 11.62 -18.33 30.43
C CYS A 439 10.23 -17.67 30.37
N VAL A 440 9.23 -18.22 31.08
CA VAL A 440 7.84 -17.73 31.12
C VAL A 440 7.40 -17.46 32.54
N PHE A 441 7.57 -18.43 33.44
CA PHE A 441 7.14 -18.32 34.84
C PHE A 441 8.20 -17.70 35.77
N PHE A 442 9.42 -17.49 35.29
CA PHE A 442 10.54 -16.88 36.04
C PHE A 442 10.88 -17.60 37.38
N GLN A 443 10.50 -18.86 37.52
CA GLN A 443 10.83 -19.75 38.64
C GLN A 443 11.98 -20.69 38.28
N GLU A 444 12.68 -21.26 39.26
CA GLU A 444 13.81 -22.17 38.98
C GLU A 444 13.34 -23.46 38.27
N THR A 445 14.11 -23.89 37.26
CA THR A 445 13.82 -25.10 36.48
C THR A 445 14.47 -26.35 37.05
N ILE A 446 13.86 -27.50 36.77
CA ILE A 446 14.44 -28.81 37.11
C ILE A 446 15.59 -29.08 36.15
N SER A 447 16.73 -29.53 36.71
CA SER A 447 17.91 -29.85 35.93
C SER A 447 17.63 -30.96 34.92
N ALA A 448 18.08 -30.77 33.68
CA ALA A 448 17.98 -31.79 32.64
C ALA A 448 18.68 -33.12 32.99
N ASN A 449 19.58 -33.14 33.99
CA ASN A 449 20.23 -34.36 34.48
C ASN A 449 19.32 -35.19 35.41
N ASP A 450 18.33 -34.57 36.07
CA ASP A 450 17.40 -35.23 37.01
C ASP A 450 16.15 -35.78 36.30
N ARG A 451 16.26 -35.99 34.99
CA ARG A 451 15.18 -36.42 34.10
C ARG A 451 14.54 -37.74 34.50
N GLU A 452 15.33 -38.70 34.98
CA GLU A 452 14.83 -40.04 35.28
C GLU A 452 13.85 -40.04 36.46
N TYR A 453 13.99 -39.08 37.39
CA TYR A 453 13.19 -38.99 38.62
C TYR A 453 11.94 -38.09 38.50
N SER A 454 11.77 -37.40 37.37
CA SER A 454 10.69 -36.40 37.19
C SER A 454 9.43 -36.98 36.57
N SER A 455 8.26 -36.43 36.93
CA SER A 455 6.96 -36.77 36.34
C SER A 455 6.83 -36.29 34.89
N ILE A 456 5.88 -36.84 34.12
CA ILE A 456 5.68 -36.47 32.69
C ILE A 456 5.33 -34.99 32.54
N PHE A 457 4.56 -34.42 33.47
CA PHE A 457 4.21 -33.00 33.47
C PHE A 457 5.43 -32.11 33.70
N GLU A 458 6.29 -32.45 34.65
CA GLU A 458 7.55 -31.74 34.92
C GLU A 458 8.53 -31.84 33.75
N LYS A 459 8.59 -33.00 33.08
CA LYS A 459 9.40 -33.22 31.87
C LYS A 459 8.99 -32.31 30.72
N ILE A 460 7.69 -32.04 30.56
CA ILE A 460 7.16 -31.22 29.46
C ILE A 460 7.30 -29.73 29.78
N PHE A 461 7.03 -29.30 31.02
CA PHE A 461 6.87 -27.89 31.36
C PHE A 461 7.98 -27.27 32.23
N TRP A 462 8.86 -28.05 32.86
CA TRP A 462 9.76 -27.52 33.91
C TRP A 462 11.24 -27.83 33.71
N LEU A 463 11.58 -28.47 32.60
CA LEU A 463 12.94 -28.94 32.34
C LEU A 463 13.87 -27.84 31.79
N GLY A 464 15.10 -27.77 32.28
CA GLY A 464 16.10 -26.79 31.85
C GLY A 464 17.53 -27.32 31.79
N SER A 465 18.28 -26.99 30.74
CA SER A 465 19.72 -27.33 30.67
C SER A 465 20.56 -26.34 31.48
N ARG A 466 21.43 -26.83 32.36
CA ARG A 466 22.41 -26.04 33.10
C ARG A 466 23.66 -25.80 32.26
N ALA A 467 24.40 -24.72 32.55
CA ALA A 467 25.65 -24.43 31.85
C ALA A 467 26.70 -25.52 32.17
N ASP A 468 27.18 -26.21 31.14
CA ASP A 468 28.19 -27.27 31.26
C ASP A 468 29.49 -26.85 30.57
N LYS A 469 30.63 -27.42 30.99
CA LYS A 469 31.95 -27.15 30.39
C LYS A 469 32.15 -27.80 29.02
N LYS A 470 31.27 -28.73 28.64
CA LYS A 470 31.31 -29.38 27.32
C LYS A 470 30.88 -28.39 26.24
N PRO A 471 31.50 -28.42 25.05
CA PRO A 471 31.08 -27.58 23.94
C PRO A 471 29.60 -27.81 23.65
N GLN A 472 28.85 -26.70 23.61
CA GLN A 472 27.42 -26.72 23.38
C GLN A 472 27.13 -27.40 22.04
N LYS A 473 26.32 -28.46 22.03
CA LYS A 473 25.92 -29.14 20.79
C LYS A 473 25.12 -28.16 19.93
N GLU A 474 25.50 -28.04 18.66
CA GLU A 474 24.91 -27.11 17.71
C GLU A 474 23.42 -27.38 17.47
N SER A 475 22.68 -26.35 17.04
CA SER A 475 21.27 -26.48 16.66
C SER A 475 21.09 -27.46 15.50
N ALA A 476 19.92 -28.09 15.37
CA ALA A 476 19.63 -29.01 14.27
C ALA A 476 19.83 -28.36 12.88
N ALA A 477 19.50 -27.07 12.75
CA ALA A 477 19.73 -26.30 11.53
C ALA A 477 21.22 -26.10 11.25
N SER A 478 22.01 -25.71 12.26
CA SER A 478 23.47 -25.58 12.13
C SER A 478 24.12 -26.91 11.73
N TYR A 479 23.69 -28.02 12.34
CA TYR A 479 24.15 -29.36 11.98
C TYR A 479 23.84 -29.71 10.52
N PHE A 480 22.63 -29.41 10.04
CA PHE A 480 22.25 -29.61 8.64
C PHE A 480 23.14 -28.78 7.68
N PHE A 481 23.33 -27.49 7.97
CA PHE A 481 24.13 -26.62 7.11
C PHE A 481 25.61 -27.00 7.11
N GLN A 482 26.18 -27.32 8.27
CA GLN A 482 27.60 -27.64 8.41
C GLN A 482 27.95 -29.03 7.88
N ASN A 483 27.13 -30.05 8.15
CA ASN A 483 27.48 -31.45 7.85
C ASN A 483 26.86 -31.99 6.56
N TRP A 484 25.76 -31.40 6.08
CA TRP A 484 25.09 -31.89 4.88
C TRP A 484 25.17 -30.89 3.73
N PHE A 485 24.71 -29.66 3.94
CA PHE A 485 24.64 -28.65 2.87
C PHE A 485 26.03 -28.17 2.42
N ALA A 486 26.88 -27.73 3.36
CA ALA A 486 28.19 -27.16 3.03
C ALA A 486 29.13 -28.16 2.33
N PRO A 487 29.25 -29.43 2.76
CA PRO A 487 30.09 -30.39 2.06
C PRO A 487 29.61 -30.69 0.64
N ILE A 488 28.30 -30.79 0.41
CA ILE A 488 27.71 -30.99 -0.92
C ILE A 488 28.05 -29.79 -1.81
N LEU A 489 27.82 -28.56 -1.33
CA LEU A 489 28.12 -27.33 -2.07
C LEU A 489 29.62 -27.15 -2.34
N MET A 490 30.49 -27.66 -1.47
CA MET A 490 31.94 -27.54 -1.63
C MET A 490 32.53 -28.47 -2.69
N GLN A 491 31.78 -29.47 -3.17
CA GLN A 491 32.22 -30.33 -4.26
C GLN A 491 32.41 -29.52 -5.57
N PRO A 492 33.53 -29.72 -6.30
CA PRO A 492 33.86 -28.89 -7.47
C PRO A 492 32.80 -29.01 -8.58
N VAL A 493 32.24 -30.21 -8.79
CA VAL A 493 31.17 -30.45 -9.77
C VAL A 493 29.91 -29.66 -9.43
N VAL A 494 29.50 -29.66 -8.16
CA VAL A 494 28.32 -28.93 -7.68
C VAL A 494 28.54 -27.43 -7.80
N LYS A 495 29.74 -26.91 -7.50
CA LYS A 495 30.06 -25.49 -7.71
C LYS A 495 29.93 -25.08 -9.17
N ILE A 496 30.47 -25.86 -10.09
CA ILE A 496 30.37 -25.59 -11.54
C ILE A 496 28.90 -25.62 -11.97
N LEU A 497 28.14 -26.63 -11.56
CA LEU A 497 26.71 -26.74 -11.88
C LEU A 497 25.91 -25.56 -11.34
N THR A 498 26.18 -25.14 -10.10
CA THR A 498 25.52 -23.99 -9.47
C THR A 498 25.85 -22.69 -10.20
N LEU A 499 27.11 -22.52 -10.64
CA LEU A 499 27.53 -21.36 -11.43
C LEU A 499 26.85 -21.34 -12.80
N VAL A 500 26.79 -22.48 -13.50
CA VAL A 500 26.08 -22.60 -14.78
C VAL A 500 24.59 -22.27 -14.59
N TRP A 501 23.96 -22.82 -13.54
CA TRP A 501 22.57 -22.53 -13.21
C TRP A 501 22.33 -21.04 -12.93
N TYR A 502 23.25 -20.39 -12.20
CA TYR A 502 23.17 -18.95 -11.94
C TYR A 502 23.33 -18.13 -13.22
N ILE A 503 24.22 -18.53 -14.15
CA ILE A 503 24.34 -17.88 -15.45
C ILE A 503 23.04 -18.01 -16.25
N VAL A 504 22.43 -19.19 -16.29
CA VAL A 504 21.14 -19.41 -16.94
C VAL A 504 20.07 -18.50 -16.32
N TYR A 505 19.98 -18.46 -14.99
CA TYR A 505 19.08 -17.56 -14.27
C TYR A 505 19.29 -16.09 -14.65
N VAL A 506 20.54 -15.62 -14.70
CA VAL A 506 20.87 -14.23 -15.09
C VAL A 506 20.46 -13.94 -16.53
N ILE A 507 20.68 -14.88 -17.47
CA ILE A 507 20.25 -14.72 -18.86
C ILE A 507 18.72 -14.57 -18.95
N PHE A 508 17.98 -15.43 -18.23
CA PHE A 508 16.51 -15.33 -18.17
C PHE A 508 16.05 -14.03 -17.50
N ALA A 509 16.70 -13.60 -16.42
CA ALA A 509 16.39 -12.34 -15.75
C ALA A 509 16.62 -11.13 -16.67
N ILE A 510 17.74 -11.09 -17.40
CA ILE A 510 18.02 -10.05 -18.40
C ILE A 510 16.96 -10.07 -19.50
N HIS A 511 16.61 -11.24 -20.01
CA HIS A 511 15.54 -11.37 -21.01
C HIS A 511 14.20 -10.85 -20.48
N GLY A 512 13.86 -11.15 -19.23
CA GLY A 512 12.67 -10.63 -18.56
C GLY A 512 12.70 -9.11 -18.43
N CYS A 513 13.85 -8.53 -18.05
CA CYS A 513 14.03 -7.07 -17.98
C CYS A 513 13.81 -6.39 -19.35
N LEU A 514 14.21 -7.04 -20.45
CA LEU A 514 13.99 -6.51 -21.81
C LEU A 514 12.52 -6.57 -22.25
N GLN A 515 11.67 -7.33 -21.57
CA GLN A 515 10.24 -7.47 -21.88
C GLN A 515 9.33 -6.63 -20.97
N ILE A 516 9.89 -5.86 -20.04
CA ILE A 516 9.10 -5.01 -19.15
C ILE A 516 8.39 -3.94 -19.99
N LYS A 517 7.06 -3.94 -19.94
CA LYS A 517 6.23 -2.88 -20.53
C LYS A 517 6.14 -1.72 -19.55
N GLU A 518 6.39 -0.52 -20.04
CA GLU A 518 6.26 0.71 -19.26
C GLU A 518 4.80 1.15 -19.19
N GLY A 519 4.36 1.60 -18.01
CA GLY A 519 3.01 2.16 -17.80
C GLY A 519 2.30 1.52 -16.62
N LEU A 520 1.56 2.35 -15.88
CA LEU A 520 0.65 1.91 -14.84
C LEU A 520 -0.76 2.28 -15.27
N GLU A 521 -1.54 1.28 -15.71
CA GLU A 521 -2.94 1.48 -16.03
C GLU A 521 -3.73 1.74 -14.75
N PRO A 522 -4.62 2.76 -14.70
CA PRO A 522 -5.43 3.06 -13.52
C PRO A 522 -6.26 1.87 -13.01
N VAL A 523 -6.65 0.96 -13.91
CA VAL A 523 -7.41 -0.26 -13.59
C VAL A 523 -6.65 -1.15 -12.59
N ASN A 524 -5.32 -1.21 -12.68
CA ASN A 524 -4.48 -2.05 -11.82
C ASN A 524 -4.36 -1.51 -10.39
N LEU A 525 -4.80 -0.27 -10.14
CA LEU A 525 -4.86 0.32 -8.80
C LEU A 525 -6.16 0.00 -8.06
N LEU A 526 -7.18 -0.43 -8.78
CA LEU A 526 -8.49 -0.74 -8.24
C LEU A 526 -8.52 -2.16 -7.67
N VAL A 527 -9.41 -2.39 -6.72
CA VAL A 527 -9.72 -3.76 -6.25
C VAL A 527 -10.43 -4.53 -7.38
N GLU A 528 -10.16 -5.83 -7.51
CA GLU A 528 -10.68 -6.68 -8.60
C GLU A 528 -12.21 -6.63 -8.78
N ASP A 529 -12.97 -6.42 -7.71
CA ASP A 529 -14.44 -6.34 -7.71
C ASP A 529 -14.98 -4.89 -7.83
N SER A 530 -14.12 -3.92 -8.14
CA SER A 530 -14.52 -2.52 -8.24
C SER A 530 -15.47 -2.28 -9.43
N TYR A 531 -16.49 -1.46 -9.19
CA TYR A 531 -17.43 -1.01 -10.23
C TYR A 531 -16.78 -0.12 -11.28
N ALA A 532 -15.63 0.49 -10.98
CA ALA A 532 -14.92 1.37 -11.90
C ALA A 532 -14.09 0.60 -12.95
N VAL A 533 -13.69 -0.64 -12.66
CA VAL A 533 -12.95 -1.51 -13.61
C VAL A 533 -13.67 -1.67 -14.95
N PRO A 534 -14.95 -2.11 -15.01
CA PRO A 534 -15.66 -2.22 -16.28
C PRO A 534 -15.82 -0.88 -16.98
N HIS A 535 -15.97 0.23 -16.23
CA HIS A 535 -16.06 1.55 -16.82
C HIS A 535 -14.77 1.94 -17.56
N TYR A 536 -13.59 1.74 -16.95
CA TYR A 536 -12.31 2.01 -17.59
C TYR A 536 -12.10 1.17 -18.87
N HIS A 537 -12.45 -0.12 -18.85
CA HIS A 537 -12.34 -0.96 -20.04
C HIS A 537 -13.27 -0.50 -21.17
N VAL A 538 -14.48 -0.04 -20.86
CA VAL A 538 -15.38 0.49 -21.90
C VAL A 538 -14.86 1.83 -22.45
N LEU A 539 -14.29 2.69 -21.59
CA LEU A 539 -13.67 3.95 -22.01
C LEU A 539 -12.48 3.70 -22.96
N GLU A 540 -11.62 2.73 -22.61
CA GLU A 540 -10.49 2.29 -23.42
C GLU A 540 -10.91 1.77 -24.80
N ASN A 541 -11.86 0.84 -24.82
CA ASN A 541 -12.26 0.17 -26.06
C ASN A 541 -13.01 1.10 -27.03
N TYR A 542 -13.79 2.06 -26.52
CA TYR A 542 -14.75 2.81 -27.35
C TYR A 542 -14.50 4.31 -27.47
N PHE A 543 -13.80 4.94 -26.52
CA PHE A 543 -13.72 6.41 -26.43
C PHE A 543 -12.30 6.98 -26.53
N TRP A 544 -11.25 6.21 -26.22
CA TRP A 544 -9.86 6.69 -26.30
C TRP A 544 -9.31 6.90 -27.71
N GLN A 545 -10.05 6.57 -28.78
CA GLN A 545 -9.66 6.87 -30.16
C GLN A 545 -9.59 8.38 -30.45
N TYR A 546 -10.44 9.18 -29.79
CA TYR A 546 -10.44 10.63 -29.91
C TYR A 546 -10.06 11.23 -28.55
N GLY A 547 -8.92 11.92 -28.48
CA GLY A 547 -8.46 12.56 -27.25
C GLY A 547 -9.39 13.68 -26.75
N ALA A 548 -9.17 14.15 -25.51
CA ALA A 548 -9.89 15.29 -24.97
C ALA A 548 -9.67 16.54 -25.84
N VAL A 549 -10.74 17.13 -26.36
CA VAL A 549 -10.67 18.32 -27.21
C VAL A 549 -10.78 19.55 -26.32
N VAL A 550 -9.81 20.45 -26.39
CA VAL A 550 -9.93 21.80 -25.82
C VAL A 550 -10.62 22.68 -26.88
N GLN A 551 -11.91 23.01 -26.67
CA GLN A 551 -12.68 23.87 -27.58
C GLN A 551 -12.61 25.36 -27.22
#